data_AF-A0A1V8UKK4-F1
#
_entry.id   AF-A0A1V8UKK4-F1
#
_cell.length_a   1.000
_cell.length_b   1.000
_cell.length_c   1.000
_cell.angle_alpha   90.00
_cell.angle_beta   90.00
_cell.angle_gamma   90.00
#
_symmetry.space_group_name_H-M   'P 1'
#
loop_
_entity.id
_entity.type
_entity.pdbx_description
1 polymer ?
#
loop_
_entity_poly.entity_id
_entity_poly.type
_entity_poly.pdbx_seq_one_letter_code
_entity_poly.pdbx_strand_id
1 'polypeptide(L)'
;MPKRKMATADVQTNGHVKSSKYGDNMVNGLLHKEQKPSAPAGKNTDKDEIQLVLQSFRLLIADLCQQFNMGHPGSAIGMAALGVALWKYGMKYAPHTPTWFNRDRFLLSNGHACLFQYTNHYLANYKAMT
;
A
#
# COMPACT_ATOMS: atom_id res chain seq x y z
N MET A 1 -20.05 -12.27 -60.79
CA MET A 1 -19.70 -12.80 -59.45
C MET A 1 -19.04 -14.17 -59.59
N PRO A 2 -17.73 -14.33 -59.35
CA PRO A 2 -17.08 -15.62 -59.24
C PRO A 2 -16.80 -16.00 -57.77
N LYS A 3 -17.18 -17.22 -57.38
CA LYS A 3 -17.04 -17.79 -56.03
C LYS A 3 -15.56 -18.09 -55.72
N ARG A 4 -15.04 -17.62 -54.58
CA ARG A 4 -13.72 -18.02 -54.02
C ARG A 4 -13.78 -19.48 -53.57
N LYS A 5 -12.91 -20.32 -54.14
CA LYS A 5 -12.63 -21.66 -53.61
C LYS A 5 -11.83 -21.51 -52.30
N MET A 6 -12.32 -22.11 -51.22
CA MET A 6 -11.59 -22.25 -49.97
C MET A 6 -10.48 -23.29 -50.15
N ALA A 7 -9.24 -22.91 -49.86
CA ALA A 7 -8.13 -23.84 -49.73
C ALA A 7 -8.17 -24.45 -48.32
N THR A 8 -8.44 -25.74 -48.25
CA THR A 8 -8.30 -26.58 -47.06
C THR A 8 -6.81 -26.76 -46.79
N ALA A 9 -6.32 -26.26 -45.65
CA ALA A 9 -4.96 -26.53 -45.19
C ALA A 9 -4.97 -27.80 -44.34
N ASP A 10 -4.33 -28.85 -44.85
CA ASP A 10 -4.10 -30.11 -44.16
C ASP A 10 -3.16 -29.89 -42.96
N VAL A 11 -3.63 -30.26 -41.77
CA VAL A 11 -2.82 -30.32 -40.55
C VAL A 11 -2.13 -31.69 -40.51
N GLN A 12 -0.85 -31.72 -40.92
CA GLN A 12 0.04 -32.85 -40.64
C GLN A 12 0.75 -32.62 -39.30
N THR A 13 0.37 -33.40 -38.30
CA THR A 13 1.02 -33.52 -36.99
C THR A 13 2.22 -34.46 -37.09
N ASN A 14 3.44 -33.95 -36.89
CA ASN A 14 4.61 -34.73 -36.47
C ASN A 14 5.76 -33.83 -35.97
N GLY A 15 5.91 -33.74 -34.64
CA GLY A 15 7.19 -33.99 -33.96
C GLY A 15 8.41 -33.08 -34.18
N HIS A 16 8.30 -31.79 -34.46
CA HIS A 16 9.27 -30.76 -34.02
C HIS A 16 8.66 -29.39 -34.32
N VAL A 17 8.12 -28.71 -33.30
CA VAL A 17 7.50 -27.40 -33.47
C VAL A 17 8.63 -26.40 -33.75
N LYS A 18 8.85 -26.05 -35.02
CA LYS A 18 9.67 -24.90 -35.38
C LYS A 18 8.94 -23.67 -34.85
N SER A 19 9.43 -23.12 -33.75
CA SER A 19 8.92 -21.87 -33.22
C SER A 19 8.94 -20.81 -34.32
N SER A 20 7.78 -20.18 -34.55
CA SER A 20 7.70 -19.03 -35.45
C SER A 20 8.46 -17.88 -34.79
N LYS A 21 9.23 -17.11 -35.57
CA LYS A 21 9.91 -15.89 -35.08
C LYS A 21 8.97 -14.97 -34.30
N TYR A 22 7.68 -14.99 -34.63
CA TYR A 22 6.66 -14.24 -33.91
C TYR A 22 6.37 -14.81 -32.52
N GLY A 23 6.34 -16.13 -32.37
CA GLY A 23 6.19 -16.83 -31.09
C GLY A 23 7.39 -16.60 -30.16
N ASP A 24 8.62 -16.69 -30.69
CA ASP A 24 9.83 -16.41 -29.89
C ASP A 24 9.86 -14.97 -29.39
N ASN A 25 9.44 -14.00 -30.23
CA ASN A 25 9.38 -12.60 -29.83
C ASN A 25 8.27 -12.32 -28.81
N MET A 26 7.14 -13.03 -28.87
CA MET A 26 6.08 -12.94 -27.86
C MET A 26 6.51 -13.49 -26.51
N VAL A 27 7.16 -14.67 -26.51
CA VAL A 27 7.70 -15.30 -25.30
C VAL A 27 8.77 -14.41 -24.69
N ASN A 28 9.70 -13.90 -25.50
CA ASN A 28 10.69 -12.95 -25.04
C ASN A 28 10.01 -11.68 -24.48
N GLY A 29 9.01 -11.11 -25.16
CA GLY A 29 8.29 -9.93 -24.68
C GLY A 29 7.56 -10.13 -23.35
N LEU A 30 7.05 -11.34 -23.08
CA LEU A 30 6.42 -11.71 -21.82
C LEU A 30 7.45 -11.91 -20.70
N LEU A 31 8.58 -12.55 -21.00
CA LEU A 31 9.69 -12.75 -20.06
C LEU A 31 10.31 -11.43 -19.61
N HIS A 32 10.37 -10.41 -20.48
CA HIS A 32 10.83 -9.07 -20.10
C HIS A 32 9.79 -8.31 -19.26
N LYS A 33 8.52 -8.70 -19.29
CA LYS A 33 7.43 -8.04 -18.54
C LYS A 33 7.26 -8.62 -17.12
N GLU A 34 7.77 -9.82 -16.88
CA GLU A 34 7.90 -10.43 -15.54
C GLU A 34 9.19 -10.03 -14.80
N GLN A 35 9.73 -8.84 -15.07
CA GLN A 35 10.56 -8.20 -14.05
C GLN A 35 9.66 -7.77 -12.90
N LYS A 36 9.43 -8.72 -11.99
CA LYS A 36 8.95 -8.49 -10.63
C LYS A 36 9.62 -7.21 -10.12
N PRO A 37 8.87 -6.22 -9.58
CA PRO A 37 9.50 -5.03 -9.02
C PRO A 37 10.54 -5.51 -8.01
N SER A 38 11.80 -5.32 -8.36
CA SER A 38 12.90 -5.74 -7.51
C SER A 38 12.73 -4.96 -6.21
N ALA A 39 12.59 -5.71 -5.11
CA ALA A 39 12.68 -5.13 -3.79
C ALA A 39 13.90 -4.19 -3.75
N PRO A 40 13.79 -2.98 -3.20
CA PRO A 40 14.85 -2.00 -3.29
C PRO A 40 16.13 -2.59 -2.70
N ALA A 41 17.13 -2.75 -3.57
CA ALA A 41 18.46 -3.18 -3.22
C ALA A 41 19.21 -1.98 -2.63
N GLY A 42 19.43 -2.01 -1.32
CA GLY A 42 20.20 -1.02 -0.58
C GLY A 42 19.58 -0.73 0.78
N LYS A 43 19.89 -1.55 1.80
CA LYS A 43 19.34 -1.40 3.15
C LYS A 43 19.85 -0.11 3.79
N ASN A 44 19.08 0.96 3.67
CA ASN A 44 19.10 2.05 4.63
C ASN A 44 18.01 1.73 5.64
N THR A 45 18.29 0.77 6.53
CA THR A 45 17.31 0.11 7.41
C THR A 45 16.34 1.10 8.04
N ASP A 46 16.84 2.20 8.59
CA ASP A 46 16.03 3.15 9.34
C ASP A 46 15.07 3.96 8.45
N LYS A 47 15.50 4.31 7.23
CA LYS A 47 14.64 5.04 6.28
C LYS A 47 13.55 4.12 5.72
N ASP A 48 13.92 2.88 5.43
CA ASP A 48 13.01 1.88 4.89
C ASP A 48 11.96 1.49 5.95
N GLU A 49 12.36 1.35 7.21
CA GLU A 49 11.45 1.11 8.35
C GLU A 49 10.47 2.26 8.56
N ILE A 50 10.95 3.52 8.54
CA ILE A 50 10.06 4.67 8.67
C ILE A 50 9.06 4.71 7.50
N GLN A 51 9.50 4.43 6.27
CA GLN A 51 8.58 4.37 5.13
C GLN A 51 7.53 3.27 5.30
N LEU A 52 7.93 2.10 5.80
CA LEU A 52 7.00 1.02 6.09
C LEU A 52 5.95 1.44 7.12
N VAL A 53 6.38 2.03 8.25
CA VAL A 53 5.46 2.54 9.28
C VAL A 53 4.50 3.57 8.71
N LEU A 54 4.98 4.51 7.89
CA LEU A 54 4.14 5.52 7.26
C LEU A 54 3.15 4.92 6.26
N GLN A 55 3.57 3.92 5.49
CA GLN A 55 2.67 3.20 4.57
C GLN A 55 1.61 2.42 5.33
N SER A 56 1.99 1.66 6.36
CA SER A 56 1.06 0.91 7.21
C SER A 56 0.05 1.83 7.90
N PHE A 57 0.48 2.98 8.41
CA PHE A 57 -0.41 3.97 9.04
C PHE A 57 -1.43 4.53 8.04
N ARG A 58 -1.00 4.83 6.81
CA ARG A 58 -1.89 5.33 5.75
C ARG A 58 -2.88 4.26 5.29
N LEU A 59 -2.43 3.01 5.15
CA LEU A 59 -3.28 1.87 4.82
C LEU A 59 -4.34 1.62 5.90
N LEU A 60 -3.96 1.70 7.18
CA LEU A 60 -4.89 1.58 8.31
C LEU A 60 -6.01 2.64 8.23
N ILE A 61 -5.66 3.89 7.95
CA ILE A 61 -6.66 4.97 7.79
C ILE A 61 -7.57 4.70 6.59
N ALA A 62 -7.00 4.30 5.45
CA ALA A 62 -7.76 4.02 4.25
C ALA A 62 -8.76 2.87 4.46
N ASP A 63 -8.32 1.80 5.13
CA ASP A 63 -9.16 0.65 5.46
C ASP A 63 -10.30 1.04 6.40
N LEU A 64 -10.03 1.81 7.46
CA LEU A 64 -11.07 2.30 8.36
C LEU A 64 -12.09 3.19 7.62
N CYS A 65 -11.64 4.11 6.74
CA CYS A 65 -12.55 4.91 5.93
C CYS A 65 -13.43 4.04 5.02
N GLN A 66 -12.88 2.98 4.44
CA GLN A 66 -13.62 2.06 3.59
C GLN A 66 -14.63 1.25 4.39
N GLN A 67 -14.26 0.75 5.57
CA GLN A 67 -15.15 -0.01 6.46
C GLN A 67 -16.36 0.80 6.93
N PHE A 68 -16.15 2.07 7.31
CA PHE A 68 -17.23 2.94 7.77
C PHE A 68 -17.96 3.67 6.64
N ASN A 69 -17.50 3.51 5.39
CA ASN A 69 -18.05 4.11 4.16
C ASN A 69 -18.33 5.63 4.26
N MET A 70 -17.60 6.32 5.14
CA MET A 70 -17.76 7.73 5.46
C MET A 70 -16.41 8.37 5.77
N GLY A 71 -16.25 9.62 5.36
CA GLY A 71 -15.06 10.42 5.66
C GLY A 71 -14.14 10.68 4.46
N HIS A 72 -13.24 11.65 4.64
CA HIS A 72 -12.24 12.03 3.64
C HIS A 72 -10.87 11.52 4.07
N PRO A 73 -10.36 10.41 3.51
CA PRO A 73 -9.10 9.80 3.94
C PRO A 73 -7.89 10.71 3.68
N GLY A 74 -7.98 11.62 2.70
CA GLY A 74 -6.87 12.47 2.26
C GLY A 74 -6.22 13.29 3.39
N SER A 75 -7.02 13.93 4.24
CA SER A 75 -6.49 14.74 5.35
C SER A 75 -5.73 13.89 6.37
N ALA A 76 -6.26 12.74 6.76
CA ALA A 76 -5.64 11.88 7.77
C ALA A 76 -4.40 11.14 7.21
N ILE A 77 -4.43 10.71 5.94
CA ILE A 77 -3.29 10.09 5.25
C ILE A 77 -2.12 11.05 5.10
N GLY A 78 -2.39 12.33 4.78
CA GLY A 78 -1.36 13.36 4.68
C GLY A 78 -0.68 13.65 6.02
N MET A 79 -1.45 13.62 7.11
CA MET A 79 -0.94 13.85 8.46
C MET A 79 -0.22 12.64 9.08
N ALA A 80 -0.17 11.48 8.42
CA ALA A 80 0.49 10.28 8.95
C ALA A 80 1.94 10.53 9.40
N ALA A 81 2.69 11.33 8.64
CA ALA A 81 4.07 11.71 8.99
C ALA A 81 4.14 12.56 10.26
N LEU A 82 3.16 13.45 10.47
CA LEU A 82 3.05 14.25 11.69
C LEU A 82 2.71 13.37 12.89
N GLY A 83 1.84 12.37 12.72
CA GLY A 83 1.51 11.39 13.76
C GLY A 83 2.76 10.66 14.26
N VAL A 84 3.55 10.10 13.33
CA VAL A 84 4.81 9.43 13.68
C VAL A 84 5.80 10.41 14.32
N ALA A 85 6.01 11.59 13.74
CA ALA A 85 6.93 12.58 14.32
C ALA A 85 6.56 12.94 15.77
N LEU A 86 5.27 13.16 16.01
CA LEU A 86 4.78 13.66 17.28
C LEU A 86 4.68 12.54 18.34
N TRP A 87 4.03 11.41 18.04
CA TRP A 87 3.84 10.33 19.02
C TRP A 87 5.09 9.47 19.24
N LYS A 88 6.00 9.37 18.28
CA LYS A 88 7.23 8.59 18.47
C LYS A 88 8.35 9.42 19.08
N TYR A 89 8.49 10.69 18.67
CA TYR A 89 9.69 11.48 18.99
C TYR A 89 9.42 12.75 19.82
N GLY A 90 8.24 13.35 19.72
CA GLY A 90 7.97 14.65 20.33
C GLY A 90 7.27 14.60 21.69
N MET A 91 6.21 13.82 21.80
CA MET A 91 5.29 13.87 22.93
C MET A 91 5.66 12.93 24.07
N LYS A 92 5.50 13.44 25.28
CA LYS A 92 5.48 12.66 26.53
C LYS A 92 4.04 12.32 26.87
N TYR A 93 3.68 11.05 26.72
CA TYR A 93 2.38 10.53 27.11
C TYR A 93 2.53 9.18 27.80
N ALA A 94 1.54 8.84 28.62
CA ALA A 94 1.46 7.56 29.31
C ALA A 94 0.14 6.88 28.90
N PRO A 95 0.18 5.90 27.97
CA PRO A 95 -1.05 5.28 27.46
C PRO A 95 -1.79 4.46 28.52
N HIS A 96 -1.07 3.90 29.48
CA HIS A 96 -1.64 3.16 30.61
C HIS A 96 -2.22 4.06 31.71
N THR A 97 -1.76 5.31 31.82
CA THR A 97 -2.18 6.28 32.84
C THR A 97 -2.55 7.62 32.19
N PRO A 98 -3.72 7.71 31.52
CA PRO A 98 -4.13 8.92 30.80
C PRO A 98 -4.38 10.13 31.71
N THR A 99 -4.48 9.94 33.02
CA THR A 99 -4.64 11.00 34.04
C THR A 99 -3.32 11.54 34.55
N TRP A 100 -2.17 11.09 34.03
CA TRP A 100 -0.86 11.59 34.42
C TRP A 100 -0.76 13.11 34.27
N PHE A 101 -0.38 13.80 35.34
CA PHE A 101 -0.45 15.26 35.44
C PHE A 101 0.47 15.99 34.43
N ASN A 102 1.71 15.53 34.28
CA ASN A 102 2.72 16.19 33.45
C ASN A 102 2.80 15.60 32.02
N ARG A 103 1.66 15.13 31.50
CA ARG A 103 1.57 14.64 30.13
C ARG A 103 1.37 15.79 29.16
N ASP A 104 1.90 15.64 27.96
CA ASP A 104 1.60 16.56 26.88
C ASP A 104 0.13 16.43 26.46
N ARG A 105 -0.47 17.56 26.09
CA ARG A 105 -1.87 17.64 25.68
C ARG A 105 -1.94 17.93 24.19
N PHE A 106 -2.34 16.92 23.43
CA PHE A 106 -2.62 17.06 22.00
C PHE A 106 -4.07 17.47 21.78
N LEU A 107 -4.29 18.54 21.00
CA LEU A 107 -5.61 19.01 20.60
C LEU A 107 -5.64 19.10 19.07
N LEU A 108 -6.52 18.32 18.43
CA LEU A 108 -6.74 18.38 16.99
C LEU A 108 -7.86 19.39 16.69
N SER A 109 -7.51 20.54 16.11
CA SER A 109 -8.52 21.55 15.72
C SER A 109 -9.34 21.11 14.51
N ASN A 110 -8.75 20.33 13.60
CA ASN A 110 -9.44 19.77 12.44
C ASN A 110 -10.28 18.55 12.84
N GLY A 111 -11.47 18.81 13.39
CA GLY A 111 -12.37 17.77 13.88
C GLY A 111 -12.80 16.75 12.81
N HIS A 112 -12.82 17.13 11.53
CA HIS A 112 -13.13 16.21 10.43
C HIS A 112 -12.07 15.13 10.23
N ALA A 113 -10.86 15.34 10.71
CA ALA A 113 -9.79 14.35 10.69
C ALA A 113 -9.70 13.57 12.01
N CYS A 114 -10.80 13.43 12.76
CA CYS A 114 -10.82 12.69 14.03
C CYS A 114 -10.24 11.26 13.91
N LEU A 115 -10.39 10.61 12.75
CA LEU A 115 -9.82 9.30 12.47
C LEU A 115 -8.28 9.26 12.62
N PHE A 116 -7.60 10.36 12.33
CA PHE A 116 -6.16 10.51 12.59
C PHE A 116 -5.87 10.40 14.10
N GLN A 117 -6.65 11.07 14.95
CA GLN A 117 -6.43 11.00 16.39
C GLN A 117 -6.74 9.61 16.95
N TYR A 118 -7.80 8.96 16.48
CA TYR A 118 -8.15 7.59 16.87
C TYR A 118 -7.05 6.59 16.52
N THR A 119 -6.52 6.65 15.30
CA THR A 119 -5.45 5.73 14.86
C THR A 119 -4.15 5.91 15.66
N ASN A 120 -3.76 7.14 15.99
CA ASN A 120 -2.60 7.36 16.86
C ASN A 120 -2.79 6.80 18.28
N HIS A 121 -3.98 6.96 18.87
CA HIS A 121 -4.27 6.40 20.19
C HIS A 121 -4.34 4.87 20.19
N TYR A 122 -4.86 4.26 19.13
CA TYR A 122 -4.83 2.82 18.93
C TYR A 122 -3.38 2.30 18.88
N LEU A 123 -2.52 2.90 18.06
CA LEU A 123 -1.11 2.50 17.94
C LEU A 123 -0.30 2.79 19.20
N ALA A 124 -0.66 3.82 19.96
CA ALA A 124 -0.08 4.14 21.25
C ALA A 124 -0.56 3.22 22.38
N ASN A 125 -1.43 2.24 22.10
CA ASN A 125 -1.93 1.24 23.05
C ASN A 125 -2.76 1.85 24.21
N TYR A 126 -3.63 2.82 23.89
CA TYR A 126 -4.59 3.33 24.86
C TYR A 126 -5.70 2.30 25.11
N LYS A 127 -5.85 1.87 26.37
CA LYS A 127 -6.86 0.89 26.81
C LYS A 127 -8.32 1.25 26.45
N ALA A 128 -8.62 2.53 26.26
CA ALA A 128 -9.95 2.98 25.85
C ALA A 128 -10.24 2.75 24.35
N MET A 129 -9.20 2.47 23.54
CA MET A 129 -9.29 2.33 22.09
C MET A 129 -8.76 1.00 21.55
N THR A 130 -8.25 0.12 22.43
CA THR A 130 -7.78 -1.25 22.16
C THR A 130 -8.51 -2.23 23.05
#